data_AF-A0A848B1I2-F1
#
_entry.id   AF-A0A848B1I2-F1
#
_cell.length_a   1.000
_cell.length_b   1.000
_cell.length_c   1.000
_cell.angle_alpha   90.00
_cell.angle_beta   90.00
_cell.angle_gamma   90.00
#
_symmetry.space_group_name_H-M   'P 1'
#
loop_
_entity.id
_entity.type
_entity.pdbx_description
1 polymer ?
#
loop_
_entity_poly.entity_id
_entity_poly.type
_entity_poly.pdbx_seq_one_letter_code
_entity_poly.pdbx_strand_id
1 'polypeptide(L)'
;MKHNVKEISLRKVENTIYVAEGDRSKCIEQLKNKFGLVLYADAETPETLAAAVTTEVADSSTPIQQYKDMEDEDAVFNVLFLDEIPQDAELRAEKLIPWITTVVFDLYYGKLDDCIRDKRIKLINKNTAKLYQTLVNIQKEKVEDDAAIIAIADEFEQKLPKCAGDITLENKLKDVIDNIKTAEDGGQAQQVATNAKEDEDIKPLFSKKRRKSPKATKAPADNPAA
;
A
#
# COMPACT_ATOMS: atom_id res chain seq x y z
N MET A 1 -5.33 3.90 -8.66
CA MET A 1 -5.10 3.84 -7.20
C MET A 1 -5.81 2.62 -6.65
N LYS A 2 -5.05 1.71 -6.04
CA LYS A 2 -5.53 0.49 -5.36
C LYS A 2 -6.07 0.85 -3.98
N HIS A 3 -6.93 -0.02 -3.44
CA HIS A 3 -7.53 0.12 -2.11
C HIS A 3 -7.31 -1.20 -1.37
N ASN A 4 -6.42 -1.20 -0.38
CA ASN A 4 -6.03 -2.39 0.37
C ASN A 4 -6.26 -2.18 1.86
N VAL A 5 -6.73 -3.22 2.55
CA VAL A 5 -6.95 -3.19 4.00
C VAL A 5 -6.20 -4.35 4.65
N LYS A 6 -5.21 -4.03 5.48
CA LYS A 6 -4.42 -4.98 6.27
C LYS A 6 -4.91 -5.03 7.70
N GLU A 7 -4.99 -6.23 8.27
CA GLU A 7 -5.39 -6.44 9.66
C GLU A 7 -4.19 -6.52 10.60
N ILE A 8 -4.20 -5.74 11.68
CA ILE A 8 -3.22 -5.81 12.77
C ILE A 8 -3.93 -6.20 14.06
N SER A 9 -3.73 -7.45 14.49
CA SER A 9 -4.22 -7.93 15.78
C SER A 9 -3.16 -7.70 16.88
N LEU A 10 -3.52 -6.95 17.91
CA LEU A 10 -2.68 -6.83 19.10
C LEU A 10 -2.89 -8.07 19.97
N ARG A 11 -1.89 -8.96 20.05
CA ARG A 11 -1.89 -10.31 20.70
C ARG A 11 -2.54 -10.48 22.10
N LYS A 12 -3.06 -9.43 22.75
CA LYS A 12 -3.68 -9.49 24.07
C LYS A 12 -5.03 -8.79 24.19
N VAL A 13 -5.56 -8.24 23.09
CA VAL A 13 -6.86 -7.59 23.07
C VAL A 13 -7.58 -8.14 21.84
N GLU A 14 -8.85 -8.52 21.98
CA GLU A 14 -9.73 -8.95 20.88
C GLU A 14 -10.06 -7.81 19.90
N ASN A 15 -9.28 -6.74 19.92
CA ASN A 15 -9.56 -5.53 19.19
C ASN A 15 -8.51 -5.35 18.10
N THR A 16 -9.02 -5.21 16.90
CA THR A 16 -8.25 -5.19 15.66
C THR A 16 -8.09 -3.77 15.15
N ILE A 17 -6.89 -3.48 14.63
CA ILE A 17 -6.62 -2.24 13.89
C ILE A 17 -6.54 -2.59 12.41
N TYR A 18 -7.33 -1.92 11.61
CA TYR A 18 -7.32 -2.03 10.16
C TYR A 18 -6.45 -0.91 9.60
N VAL A 19 -5.48 -1.26 8.76
CA VAL A 19 -4.63 -0.31 8.03
C VAL A 19 -5.10 -0.29 6.59
N ALA A 20 -5.74 0.81 6.21
CA ALA A 20 -6.23 1.08 4.88
C ALA A 20 -5.18 1.85 4.06
N GLU A 21 -5.05 1.49 2.80
CA GLU A 21 -4.19 2.12 1.80
C GLU A 21 -5.03 2.43 0.57
N GLY A 22 -4.91 3.63 0.01
CA GLY A 22 -5.66 4.08 -1.14
C GLY A 22 -6.64 5.21 -0.85
N ASP A 23 -7.65 5.32 -1.72
CA ASP A 23 -8.74 6.28 -1.55
C ASP A 23 -9.55 5.92 -0.31
N ARG A 24 -9.65 6.91 0.59
CA ARG A 24 -10.36 6.76 1.86
C ARG A 24 -11.79 6.25 1.66
N SER A 25 -12.54 6.86 0.76
CA SER A 25 -13.95 6.53 0.54
C SER A 25 -14.12 5.08 0.08
N LYS A 26 -13.26 4.60 -0.81
CA LYS A 26 -13.29 3.23 -1.30
C LYS A 26 -12.85 2.21 -0.25
N CYS A 27 -11.85 2.53 0.56
CA CYS A 27 -11.44 1.67 1.68
C CYS A 27 -12.57 1.52 2.71
N ILE A 28 -13.28 2.61 2.99
CA ILE A 28 -14.45 2.59 3.88
C ILE A 28 -15.56 1.74 3.28
N GLU A 29 -15.87 1.88 2.00
CA GLU A 29 -16.88 1.08 1.32
C GLU A 29 -16.56 -0.42 1.38
N GLN A 30 -15.30 -0.81 1.16
CA GLN A 30 -14.86 -2.20 1.31
C GLN A 30 -15.06 -2.72 2.74
N LEU A 31 -14.69 -1.91 3.74
CA LEU A 31 -14.86 -2.25 5.15
C LEU A 31 -16.34 -2.38 5.53
N LYS A 32 -17.20 -1.47 5.05
CA LYS A 32 -18.66 -1.54 5.22
C LYS A 32 -19.24 -2.80 4.61
N ASN A 33 -18.84 -3.15 3.39
CA ASN A 33 -19.31 -4.36 2.71
C ASN A 33 -18.84 -5.65 3.39
N LYS A 34 -17.67 -5.64 4.03
CA LYS A 34 -17.07 -6.81 4.68
C LYS A 34 -17.60 -7.06 6.09
N PHE A 35 -17.89 -6.00 6.83
CA PHE A 35 -18.18 -6.08 8.27
C PHE A 35 -19.48 -5.35 8.69
N GLY A 36 -20.26 -4.79 7.76
CA GLY A 36 -21.50 -4.10 8.11
C GLY A 36 -21.29 -2.86 9.00
N LEU A 37 -20.23 -2.07 8.76
CA LEU A 37 -19.81 -0.99 9.67
C LEU A 37 -20.60 0.31 9.54
N VAL A 38 -20.78 1.00 10.66
CA VAL A 38 -21.30 2.39 10.72
C VAL A 38 -20.29 3.30 11.42
N LEU A 39 -20.19 4.55 10.96
CA LEU A 39 -19.32 5.55 11.55
C LEU A 39 -19.70 5.80 13.01
N TYR A 40 -18.70 5.76 13.90
CA TYR A 40 -18.93 5.92 15.35
C TYR A 40 -19.54 7.28 15.72
N ALA A 41 -19.37 8.31 14.87
CA ALA A 41 -19.84 9.68 15.12
C ALA A 41 -21.36 9.88 14.98
N ASP A 42 -22.10 9.00 14.30
CA ASP A 42 -23.54 9.16 14.04
C ASP A 42 -24.46 8.29 14.93
N ALA A 43 -23.86 7.54 15.86
CA ALA A 43 -24.52 6.47 16.61
C ALA A 43 -25.20 6.92 17.92
N GLU A 44 -25.76 8.14 17.98
CA GLU A 44 -26.47 8.59 19.20
C GLU A 44 -27.95 8.12 19.26
N THR A 45 -28.58 7.69 18.16
CA THR A 45 -29.94 7.10 18.20
C THR A 45 -30.21 6.07 17.08
N PRO A 46 -31.13 5.10 17.27
CA PRO A 46 -31.54 4.14 16.22
C PRO A 46 -32.12 4.79 14.95
N GLU A 47 -32.67 6.00 15.05
CA GLU A 47 -33.21 6.76 13.92
C GLU A 47 -32.09 7.45 13.09
N THR A 48 -30.93 7.73 13.69
CA THR A 48 -29.75 8.25 12.96
C THR A 48 -28.95 7.17 12.24
N LEU A 49 -29.10 5.89 12.61
CA LEU A 49 -28.50 4.73 11.92
C LEU A 49 -28.95 4.61 10.45
N ALA A 50 -30.22 4.89 10.16
CA ALA A 50 -30.75 4.85 8.79
C ALA A 50 -30.30 6.05 7.93
N ALA A 51 -29.93 7.18 8.56
CA ALA A 51 -29.42 8.37 7.89
C ALA A 51 -27.88 8.35 7.72
N ALA A 52 -27.15 7.72 8.64
CA ALA A 52 -25.68 7.53 8.60
C ALA A 52 -25.22 6.58 7.48
N VAL A 53 -26.13 5.76 6.96
CA VAL A 53 -25.90 4.93 5.76
C VAL A 53 -25.68 5.81 4.52
N THR A 54 -26.12 7.07 4.53
CA THR A 54 -26.21 7.91 3.31
C THR A 54 -25.40 9.19 3.27
N THR A 55 -24.68 9.62 4.31
CA THR A 55 -24.05 10.96 4.24
C THR A 55 -22.66 11.05 4.85
N GLU A 56 -21.73 11.45 3.97
CA GLU A 56 -20.50 12.20 4.17
C GLU A 56 -19.38 11.53 4.99
N VAL A 57 -18.32 11.20 4.25
CA VAL A 57 -16.98 10.98 4.79
C VAL A 57 -16.63 12.20 5.63
N ALA A 58 -16.72 12.10 6.96
CA ALA A 58 -16.29 13.16 7.84
C ALA A 58 -14.88 13.57 7.42
N ASP A 59 -14.71 14.85 7.07
CA ASP A 59 -13.45 15.48 6.71
C ASP A 59 -12.56 15.52 7.94
N SER A 60 -12.04 14.35 8.33
CA SER A 60 -11.23 14.22 9.53
C SER A 60 -9.81 14.58 9.16
N SER A 61 -9.31 15.68 9.73
CA SER A 61 -7.89 16.08 9.67
C SER A 61 -6.93 15.02 10.24
N THR A 62 -7.46 13.93 10.81
CA THR A 62 -6.73 12.80 11.35
C THR A 62 -6.69 11.63 10.35
N PRO A 63 -5.55 10.94 10.21
CA PRO A 63 -5.41 9.80 9.30
C PRO A 63 -6.20 8.55 9.76
N ILE A 64 -7.19 8.70 10.64
CA ILE A 64 -7.70 7.63 11.48
C ILE A 64 -9.18 7.84 11.80
N GLN A 65 -9.94 6.75 11.81
CA GLN A 65 -11.38 6.77 12.07
C GLN A 65 -11.85 5.50 12.79
N GLN A 66 -12.83 5.67 13.68
CA GLN A 66 -13.45 4.57 14.43
C GLN A 66 -14.82 4.22 13.85
N TYR A 67 -15.13 2.94 13.83
CA TYR A 67 -16.41 2.39 13.36
C TYR A 67 -16.97 1.43 14.40
N LYS A 68 -18.29 1.30 14.45
CA LYS A 68 -18.97 0.24 15.20
C LYS A 68 -19.46 -0.85 14.25
N ASP A 69 -19.48 -2.09 14.74
CA ASP A 69 -20.29 -3.13 14.12
C ASP A 69 -21.78 -2.81 14.29
N MET A 70 -22.60 -3.13 13.29
CA MET A 70 -24.06 -3.05 13.42
C MET A 70 -24.65 -4.28 14.13
N GLU A 71 -23.97 -5.43 14.09
CA GLU A 71 -24.44 -6.67 14.70
C GLU A 71 -23.96 -6.84 16.15
N ASP A 72 -22.84 -6.19 16.49
CA ASP A 72 -22.24 -6.17 17.83
C ASP A 72 -21.88 -4.73 18.24
N GLU A 73 -22.79 -4.06 18.95
CA GLU A 73 -22.65 -2.65 19.33
C GLU A 73 -21.43 -2.37 20.24
N ASP A 74 -20.87 -3.42 20.86
CA ASP A 74 -19.69 -3.37 21.71
C ASP A 74 -18.38 -3.52 20.90
N ALA A 75 -18.45 -3.95 19.64
CA ALA A 75 -17.30 -4.11 18.77
C ALA A 75 -16.94 -2.78 18.07
N VAL A 76 -15.74 -2.26 18.42
CA VAL A 76 -15.18 -1.03 17.84
C VAL A 76 -13.99 -1.34 16.96
N PHE A 77 -14.06 -0.88 15.71
CA PHE A 77 -13.06 -1.06 14.66
C PHE A 77 -12.25 0.22 14.51
N ASN A 78 -10.93 0.13 14.62
CA ASN A 78 -10.01 1.26 14.45
C ASN A 78 -9.39 1.19 13.05
N VAL A 79 -9.64 2.19 12.19
CA VAL A 79 -9.18 2.20 10.79
C VAL A 79 -8.19 3.35 10.58
N LEU A 80 -6.94 3.01 10.27
CA LEU A 80 -5.84 3.93 9.95
C LEU A 80 -5.63 4.01 8.43
N PHE A 81 -5.67 5.21 7.86
CA PHE A 81 -5.37 5.49 6.46
C PHE A 81 -3.88 5.81 6.29
N LEU A 82 -3.14 4.84 5.77
CA LEU A 82 -1.69 4.85 5.67
C LEU A 82 -1.14 5.99 4.80
N ASP A 83 -1.84 6.32 3.72
CA ASP A 83 -1.44 7.39 2.79
C ASP A 83 -1.60 8.81 3.37
N GLU A 84 -2.39 8.95 4.44
CA GLU A 84 -2.57 10.22 5.14
C GLU A 84 -1.51 10.45 6.24
N ILE A 85 -0.63 9.45 6.48
CA ILE A 85 0.47 9.54 7.45
C ILE A 85 1.66 10.28 6.81
N PRO A 86 2.17 11.36 7.44
CA PRO A 86 3.36 12.06 6.97
C PRO A 86 4.56 11.12 6.82
N GLN A 87 5.40 11.37 5.80
CA GLN A 87 6.67 10.66 5.65
C GLN A 87 7.75 11.20 6.59
N ASP A 88 7.67 12.49 6.89
CA ASP A 88 8.54 13.15 7.86
C ASP A 88 8.40 12.50 9.25
N ALA A 89 9.53 12.22 9.88
CA ALA A 89 9.55 11.44 11.12
C ALA A 89 8.97 12.19 12.31
N GLU A 90 9.19 13.51 12.38
CA GLU A 90 8.73 14.35 13.48
C GLU A 90 7.21 14.56 13.36
N LEU A 91 6.72 14.95 12.19
CA LEU A 91 5.29 15.10 11.92
C LEU A 91 4.53 13.78 12.04
N ARG A 92 5.12 12.67 11.64
CA ARG A 92 4.53 11.34 11.83
C ARG A 92 4.42 10.98 13.30
N ALA A 93 5.47 11.23 14.09
CA ALA A 93 5.44 10.99 15.52
C ALA A 93 4.38 11.85 16.21
N GLU A 94 4.29 13.13 15.85
CA GLU A 94 3.29 14.08 16.36
C GLU A 94 1.86 13.62 16.07
N LYS A 95 1.58 13.12 14.87
CA LYS A 95 0.23 12.63 14.51
C LYS A 95 -0.10 11.26 15.10
N LEU A 96 0.84 10.32 15.10
CA LEU A 96 0.55 8.93 15.46
C LEU A 96 0.62 8.65 16.96
N ILE A 97 1.61 9.19 17.69
CA ILE A 97 1.83 8.82 19.10
C ILE A 97 0.62 9.16 19.99
N PRO A 98 0.00 10.36 19.90
CA PRO A 98 -1.18 10.67 20.70
C PRO A 98 -2.33 9.70 20.43
N TRP A 99 -2.63 9.43 19.15
CA TRP A 99 -3.71 8.52 18.79
C TRP A 99 -3.44 7.07 19.21
N ILE A 100 -2.24 6.55 18.94
CA ILE A 100 -1.85 5.20 19.36
C ILE A 100 -2.00 5.08 20.88
N THR A 101 -1.62 6.11 21.61
CA THR A 101 -1.77 6.15 23.07
C THR A 101 -3.24 6.10 23.46
N THR A 102 -4.12 6.86 22.81
CA THR A 102 -5.58 6.80 23.04
C THR A 102 -6.14 5.42 22.72
N VAL A 103 -5.83 4.83 21.57
CA VAL A 103 -6.31 3.49 21.23
C VAL A 103 -5.80 2.46 22.21
N VAL A 104 -4.50 2.42 22.48
CA VAL A 104 -3.95 1.48 23.48
C VAL A 104 -4.50 1.79 24.87
N PHE A 105 -4.89 3.03 25.17
CA PHE A 105 -5.59 3.32 26.41
C PHE A 105 -6.99 2.72 26.39
N ASP A 106 -7.86 3.05 25.43
CA ASP A 106 -9.24 2.55 25.34
C ASP A 106 -9.31 1.01 25.32
N LEU A 107 -8.42 0.39 24.53
CA LEU A 107 -8.27 -1.06 24.42
C LEU A 107 -7.96 -1.74 25.75
N TYR A 108 -7.23 -1.05 26.63
CA TYR A 108 -6.81 -1.61 27.90
C TYR A 108 -7.62 -1.06 29.07
N TYR A 109 -8.21 0.14 29.00
CA TYR A 109 -8.81 0.84 30.14
C TYR A 109 -10.25 0.41 30.41
N GLY A 110 -11.04 0.09 29.37
CA GLY A 110 -12.44 -0.32 29.51
C GLY A 110 -12.69 -1.65 30.25
N LYS A 111 -11.63 -2.43 30.54
CA LYS A 111 -11.72 -3.77 31.16
C LYS A 111 -10.99 -3.89 32.51
N LEU A 112 -10.75 -2.80 33.26
CA LEU A 112 -9.80 -2.84 34.39
C LEU A 112 -10.34 -2.29 35.74
N ASP A 113 -10.38 -3.16 36.76
CA ASP A 113 -10.57 -2.80 38.20
C ASP A 113 -9.48 -1.85 38.73
N ASP A 114 -9.74 -0.93 39.65
CA ASP A 114 -8.83 0.17 40.02
C ASP A 114 -7.43 -0.18 40.63
N CYS A 115 -7.15 -1.44 41.00
CA CYS A 115 -6.06 -1.74 41.96
C CYS A 115 -4.59 -1.80 41.45
N ILE A 116 -4.23 -1.60 40.17
CA ILE A 116 -2.82 -1.75 39.71
C ILE A 116 -2.37 -0.71 38.68
N ARG A 117 -2.28 0.57 39.07
CA ARG A 117 -1.98 1.71 38.15
C ARG A 117 -0.59 1.68 37.50
N ASP A 118 0.48 1.38 38.25
CA ASP A 118 1.87 1.53 37.75
C ASP A 118 2.29 0.45 36.74
N LYS A 119 1.84 -0.80 36.94
CA LYS A 119 2.11 -1.88 35.97
C LYS A 119 1.32 -1.66 34.66
N ARG A 120 0.21 -0.91 34.71
CA ARG A 120 -0.63 -0.58 33.54
C ARG A 120 0.00 0.47 32.66
N ILE A 121 0.51 1.56 33.23
CA ILE A 121 1.20 2.60 32.45
C ILE A 121 2.39 2.01 31.69
N LYS A 122 3.15 1.10 32.33
CA LYS A 122 4.25 0.37 31.66
C LYS A 122 3.75 -0.50 30.49
N LEU A 123 2.60 -1.15 30.64
CA LEU A 123 2.01 -1.99 29.60
C LEU A 123 1.50 -1.15 28.41
N ILE A 124 0.80 -0.06 28.70
CA ILE A 124 0.31 0.91 27.70
C ILE A 124 1.50 1.45 26.91
N ASN A 125 2.52 2.00 27.58
CA ASN A 125 3.70 2.54 26.90
C ASN A 125 4.41 1.51 26.02
N LYS A 126 4.54 0.25 26.48
CA LYS A 126 5.14 -0.83 25.70
C LYS A 126 4.32 -1.16 24.45
N ASN A 127 3.01 -1.21 24.56
CA ASN A 127 2.12 -1.53 23.44
C ASN A 127 2.02 -0.36 22.46
N THR A 128 2.00 0.89 22.94
CA THR A 128 2.10 2.09 22.12
C THR A 128 3.38 2.07 21.27
N ALA A 129 4.54 1.83 21.90
CA ALA A 129 5.81 1.76 21.18
C ALA A 129 5.83 0.63 20.13
N LYS A 130 5.28 -0.54 20.48
CA LYS A 130 5.20 -1.68 19.55
C LYS A 130 4.30 -1.40 18.35
N LEU A 131 3.12 -0.82 18.58
CA LEU A 131 2.18 -0.48 17.52
C LEU A 131 2.78 0.60 16.61
N TYR A 132 3.37 1.65 17.19
CA TYR A 132 4.07 2.68 16.42
C TYR A 132 5.13 2.10 15.49
N GLN A 133 6.01 1.22 16.02
CA GLN A 133 7.05 0.58 15.20
C GLN A 133 6.47 -0.28 14.08
N THR A 134 5.34 -0.96 14.35
CA THR A 134 4.66 -1.80 13.34
C THR A 134 4.14 -0.92 12.20
N LEU A 135 3.49 0.19 12.51
CA LEU A 135 2.97 1.13 11.51
C LEU A 135 4.08 1.78 10.68
N VAL A 136 5.19 2.16 11.32
CA VAL A 136 6.37 2.69 10.63
C VAL A 136 6.96 1.66 9.66
N ASN A 137 7.03 0.38 10.05
CA ASN A 137 7.53 -0.66 9.17
C ASN A 137 6.61 -0.87 7.96
N ILE A 138 5.30 -0.93 8.17
CA ILE A 138 4.32 -1.06 7.07
C ILE A 138 4.43 0.11 6.09
N GLN A 139 4.59 1.33 6.60
CA GLN A 139 4.76 2.51 5.74
C GLN A 139 6.07 2.44 4.94
N LYS A 140 7.16 1.95 5.53
CA LYS A 140 8.44 1.78 4.83
C LYS A 140 8.37 0.72 3.75
N GLU A 141 7.80 -0.44 4.05
CA GLU A 141 7.59 -1.53 3.09
C GLU A 141 6.80 -1.03 1.88
N LYS A 142 5.70 -0.28 2.11
CA LYS A 142 4.93 0.34 1.03
C LYS A 142 5.78 1.27 0.15
N VAL A 143 6.60 2.14 0.76
CA VAL A 143 7.45 3.07 0.00
C VAL A 143 8.47 2.31 -0.85
N GLU A 144 9.03 1.22 -0.32
CA GLU A 144 9.96 0.35 -1.05
C GLU A 144 9.27 -0.38 -2.20
N ASP A 145 8.06 -0.91 -1.98
CA ASP A 145 7.23 -1.54 -3.00
C ASP A 145 6.84 -0.55 -4.11
N ASP A 146 6.35 0.64 -3.75
CA ASP A 146 5.99 1.70 -4.69
C ASP A 146 7.20 2.08 -5.56
N ALA A 147 8.38 2.24 -4.94
CA ALA A 147 9.62 2.54 -5.67
C ALA A 147 10.03 1.41 -6.61
N ALA A 148 9.88 0.15 -6.21
CA ALA A 148 10.17 -1.01 -7.05
C ALA A 148 9.21 -1.08 -8.25
N ILE A 149 7.91 -0.89 -8.02
CA ILE A 149 6.89 -0.85 -9.09
C ILE A 149 7.20 0.25 -10.10
N ILE A 150 7.53 1.46 -9.64
CA ILE A 150 7.89 2.60 -10.50
C ILE A 150 9.13 2.26 -11.33
N ALA A 151 10.20 1.73 -10.70
CA ALA A 151 11.44 1.39 -11.41
C ALA A 151 11.21 0.33 -12.52
N ILE A 152 10.35 -0.65 -12.26
CA ILE A 152 9.98 -1.66 -13.26
C ILE A 152 9.16 -1.01 -14.38
N ALA A 153 8.16 -0.19 -14.07
CA ALA A 153 7.35 0.50 -15.07
C ALA A 153 8.21 1.40 -15.97
N ASP A 154 9.14 2.16 -15.40
CA ASP A 154 10.08 3.03 -16.12
C ASP A 154 10.93 2.26 -17.13
N GLU A 155 11.35 1.03 -16.80
CA GLU A 155 12.11 0.18 -17.73
C GLU A 155 11.33 -0.10 -19.02
N PHE A 156 10.01 -0.32 -18.90
CA PHE A 156 9.10 -0.58 -20.01
C PHE A 156 8.72 0.71 -20.74
N GLU A 157 8.46 1.81 -20.03
CA GLU A 157 8.19 3.11 -20.63
C GLU A 157 9.32 3.58 -21.54
N GLN A 158 10.58 3.35 -21.14
CA GLN A 158 11.76 3.63 -21.97
C GLN A 158 11.81 2.83 -23.29
N LYS A 159 10.99 1.78 -23.46
CA LYS A 159 10.88 1.03 -24.72
C LYS A 159 9.75 1.51 -25.62
N LEU A 160 8.79 2.30 -25.13
CA LEU A 160 7.69 2.84 -25.95
C LEU A 160 8.19 3.52 -27.23
N PRO A 161 9.26 4.35 -27.23
CA PRO A 161 9.76 4.97 -28.46
C PRO A 161 10.22 3.98 -29.54
N LYS A 162 10.58 2.75 -29.16
CA LYS A 162 10.99 1.69 -30.12
C LYS A 162 9.80 1.04 -30.81
N CYS A 163 8.58 1.26 -30.34
CA CYS A 163 7.34 0.75 -30.92
C CYS A 163 6.75 1.72 -31.96
N ALA A 164 7.38 2.87 -32.19
CA ALA A 164 6.89 3.89 -33.10
C ALA A 164 6.64 3.29 -34.51
N GLY A 165 5.39 3.37 -34.96
CA GLY A 165 4.94 2.81 -36.25
C GLY A 165 4.27 1.44 -36.17
N ASP A 166 4.29 0.78 -35.00
CA ASP A 166 3.53 -0.45 -34.73
C ASP A 166 2.54 -0.22 -33.57
N ILE A 167 1.31 0.12 -33.94
CA ILE A 167 0.23 0.44 -32.99
C ILE A 167 -0.10 -0.76 -32.10
N THR A 168 0.00 -1.98 -32.63
CA THR A 168 -0.36 -3.20 -31.90
C THR A 168 0.66 -3.44 -30.79
N LEU A 169 1.95 -3.36 -31.12
CA LEU A 169 3.03 -3.50 -30.15
C LEU A 169 3.01 -2.36 -29.11
N GLU A 170 2.76 -1.13 -29.54
CA GLU A 170 2.66 0.02 -28.65
C GLU A 170 1.53 -0.14 -27.62
N ASN A 171 0.33 -0.55 -28.06
CA ASN A 171 -0.80 -0.79 -27.15
C ASN A 171 -0.51 -1.94 -26.19
N LYS A 172 0.05 -3.04 -26.69
CA LYS A 172 0.42 -4.19 -25.86
C LYS A 172 1.45 -3.80 -24.78
N LEU A 173 2.42 -2.95 -25.13
CA LEU A 173 3.41 -2.45 -24.17
C LEU A 173 2.79 -1.51 -23.14
N LYS A 174 1.83 -0.64 -23.54
CA LYS A 174 1.07 0.20 -22.59
C LYS A 174 0.25 -0.65 -21.62
N ASP A 175 -0.43 -1.69 -22.10
CA ASP A 175 -1.19 -2.61 -21.25
C ASP A 175 -0.29 -3.27 -20.20
N VAL A 176 0.94 -3.66 -20.58
CA VAL A 176 1.92 -4.19 -19.63
C VAL A 176 2.34 -3.15 -18.59
N ILE A 177 2.61 -1.91 -19.01
CA ILE A 177 2.96 -0.81 -18.08
C ILE A 177 1.82 -0.56 -17.10
N ASP A 178 0.58 -0.54 -17.57
CA ASP A 178 -0.60 -0.35 -16.73
C ASP A 178 -0.78 -1.52 -15.75
N ASN A 179 -0.55 -2.76 -16.19
CA ASN A 179 -0.56 -3.94 -15.32
C ASN A 179 0.54 -3.89 -14.27
N ILE A 180 1.74 -3.40 -14.60
CA ILE A 180 2.83 -3.20 -13.63
C ILE A 180 2.43 -2.15 -12.59
N LYS A 181 1.96 -0.96 -13.04
CA LYS A 181 1.53 0.13 -12.16
C LYS A 181 0.36 -0.25 -11.25
N THR A 182 -0.42 -1.24 -11.64
CA THR A 182 -1.57 -1.77 -10.90
C THR A 182 -1.27 -3.07 -10.12
N ALA A 183 -0.04 -3.57 -10.11
CA ALA A 183 0.36 -4.77 -9.37
C ALA A 183 0.53 -4.53 -7.87
N GLU A 184 -0.09 -5.31 -6.99
CA GLU A 184 -0.21 -5.14 -5.53
C GLU A 184 1.12 -4.87 -4.80
N ASP A 185 2.19 -5.55 -5.19
CA ASP A 185 3.53 -5.40 -4.61
C ASP A 185 4.63 -5.50 -5.69
N GLY A 186 5.88 -5.25 -5.30
CA GLY A 186 7.03 -5.35 -6.20
C GLY A 186 7.24 -6.75 -6.79
N GLY A 187 6.83 -7.81 -6.09
CA GLY A 187 6.90 -9.19 -6.55
C GLY A 187 5.93 -9.48 -7.69
N GLN A 188 4.67 -9.06 -7.56
CA GLN A 188 3.68 -9.17 -8.62
C GLN A 188 4.07 -8.32 -9.83
N ALA A 189 4.55 -7.09 -9.62
CA ALA A 189 5.07 -6.25 -10.70
C ALA A 189 6.21 -6.94 -11.46
N GLN A 190 7.15 -7.56 -10.72
CA GLN A 190 8.25 -8.31 -11.30
C GLN A 190 7.77 -9.54 -12.08
N GLN A 191 6.71 -10.22 -11.62
CA GLN A 191 6.12 -11.34 -12.33
C GLN A 191 5.51 -10.90 -13.67
N VAL A 192 4.73 -9.80 -13.67
CA VAL A 192 4.17 -9.21 -14.89
C VAL A 192 5.29 -8.85 -15.88
N ALA A 193 6.33 -8.17 -15.39
CA ALA A 193 7.49 -7.81 -16.20
C ALA A 193 8.23 -9.02 -16.79
N THR A 194 8.35 -10.11 -16.02
CA THR A 194 9.02 -11.34 -16.47
C THR A 194 8.21 -11.99 -17.59
N ASN A 195 6.91 -12.17 -17.39
CA ASN A 195 6.01 -12.72 -18.40
C ASN A 195 6.04 -11.88 -19.70
N ALA A 196 6.02 -10.56 -19.57
CA ALA A 196 6.08 -9.66 -20.72
C ALA A 196 7.42 -9.72 -21.46
N LYS A 197 8.54 -9.97 -20.78
CA LYS A 197 9.86 -10.14 -21.42
C LYS A 197 10.02 -11.48 -22.15
N GLU A 198 9.15 -12.45 -21.88
CA GLU A 198 9.10 -13.73 -22.58
C GLU A 198 8.17 -13.72 -23.80
N ASP A 199 7.22 -12.77 -23.84
CA ASP A 199 6.33 -12.56 -24.97
C ASP A 199 7.08 -12.26 -26.27
N GLU A 200 6.76 -12.97 -27.34
CA GLU A 200 7.53 -12.92 -28.61
C GLU A 200 7.49 -11.54 -29.30
N ASP A 201 6.47 -10.72 -29.07
CA ASP A 201 6.37 -9.38 -29.65
C ASP A 201 7.20 -8.36 -28.84
N ILE A 202 7.24 -8.52 -27.52
CA ILE A 202 7.88 -7.56 -26.59
C ILE A 202 9.36 -7.89 -26.37
N LYS A 203 9.71 -9.17 -26.28
CA LYS A 203 11.08 -9.69 -26.06
C LYS A 203 12.16 -9.04 -26.94
N PRO A 204 11.94 -8.76 -28.24
CA PRO A 204 12.91 -8.05 -29.07
C PRO A 204 13.31 -6.66 -28.52
N LEU A 205 12.41 -5.96 -27.83
CA LEU A 205 12.64 -4.61 -27.28
C LEU A 205 13.70 -4.58 -26.16
N PHE A 206 13.85 -5.71 -25.47
CA PHE A 206 14.74 -5.90 -24.32
C PHE A 206 15.99 -6.71 -24.66
N SER A 207 16.02 -7.38 -25.82
CA SER A 207 17.21 -8.05 -26.30
C SER A 207 18.34 -7.04 -26.61
N LYS A 208 19.52 -7.22 -26.00
CA LYS A 208 20.71 -6.43 -26.38
C LYS A 208 21.04 -6.73 -27.84
N LYS A 209 20.91 -5.74 -28.74
CA LYS A 209 21.51 -5.84 -30.08
C LYS A 209 23.00 -6.11 -29.90
N ARG A 210 23.45 -7.34 -30.19
CA ARG A 210 24.85 -7.63 -30.50
C ARG A 210 25.20 -6.76 -31.70
N ARG A 211 25.89 -5.64 -31.48
CA ARG A 211 26.61 -4.95 -32.56
C ARG A 211 27.58 -5.98 -33.13
N LYS A 212 27.29 -6.50 -34.33
CA LYS A 212 28.30 -7.23 -35.12
C LYS A 212 29.40 -6.23 -35.39
N SER A 213 30.56 -6.41 -34.77
CA SER A 213 31.79 -5.73 -35.14
C SER A 213 32.01 -5.91 -36.64
N PRO A 214 32.42 -4.88 -37.40
CA PRO A 214 32.77 -5.05 -38.80
C PRO A 214 33.87 -6.10 -38.91
N LYS A 215 33.61 -7.14 -39.72
CA LYS A 215 34.59 -8.18 -40.02
C LYS A 215 35.73 -7.50 -40.77
N ALA A 216 36.91 -7.38 -40.15
CA ALA A 216 38.08 -6.83 -40.80
C ALA A 216 38.39 -7.65 -42.06
N THR A 217 38.22 -7.04 -43.22
CA THR A 217 38.61 -7.60 -44.51
C THR A 217 40.14 -7.70 -44.51
N LYS A 218 40.68 -8.92 -44.50
CA LYS A 218 42.12 -9.14 -44.73
C LYS A 218 42.48 -8.58 -46.10
N ALA A 219 43.41 -7.63 -46.14
CA ALA A 219 44.09 -7.25 -47.38
C ALA A 219 44.93 -8.44 -47.89
N PRO A 220 45.04 -8.64 -49.21
CA PRO A 220 45.87 -9.70 -49.77
C PRO A 220 47.35 -9.40 -49.52
N ALA A 221 48.11 -10.45 -49.16
CA ALA A 221 49.55 -10.38 -49.00
C ALA A 221 50.20 -10.31 -50.39
N ASP A 222 50.71 -9.14 -50.76
CA ASP A 222 51.64 -9.02 -51.87
C ASP A 222 52.98 -9.64 -51.48
N ASN A 223 53.36 -10.62 -52.27
CA ASN A 223 54.56 -11.41 -52.16
C ASN A 223 55.51 -10.94 -53.28
N PRO A 224 56.70 -10.38 -53.01
CA PRO A 224 57.75 -10.34 -54.00
C PRO A 224 58.72 -11.50 -53.75
N ALA A 225 58.74 -12.40 -54.74
CA ALA A 225 59.82 -13.35 -54.95
C ALA A 225 61.00 -12.69 -55.68
N ALA A 226 62.17 -13.29 -55.46
CA ALA A 226 63.48 -13.09 -56.10
C ALA A 226 64.39 -12.01 -55.50
#